data_AF-F3ABC5-F1
#
_entry.id   AF-F3ABC5-F1
#
_cell.length_a   1.000
_cell.length_b   1.000
_cell.length_c   1.000
_cell.angle_alpha   90.00
_cell.angle_beta   90.00
_cell.angle_gamma   90.00
#
_symmetry.space_group_name_H-M   'P 1'
#
loop_
_entity.id
_entity.type
_entity.pdbx_description
1 polymer ?
#
loop_
_entity_poly.entity_id
_entity_poly.type
_entity_poly.pdbx_seq_one_letter_code
_entity_poly.pdbx_strand_id
1 'polypeptide(L)'
;MKKKIIAAASVLIIFVCVLCAVLFMGNKKETKEGTKKVSIEVVHGDGKAETFEYNTEAEFLGEILKENELVEGEEGEYGLFITSADKTSVQDGDKFEITLKEGY
;
A
#
# COMPACT_ATOMS: atom_id res chain seq x y z
N MET A 1 -1.43 -57.78 13.70
CA MET A 1 -2.56 -56.99 13.14
C MET A 1 -2.52 -55.52 13.57
N LYS A 2 -2.28 -55.19 14.84
CA LYS A 2 -2.15 -53.80 15.35
C LYS A 2 -1.03 -52.96 14.68
N LYS A 3 0.15 -53.52 14.43
CA LYS A 3 1.28 -52.82 13.77
C LYS A 3 1.00 -52.39 12.32
N LYS A 4 0.21 -53.19 11.58
CA LYS A 4 -0.21 -52.85 10.20
C LYS A 4 -1.29 -51.76 10.18
N ILE A 5 -2.17 -51.76 11.20
CA ILE A 5 -3.16 -50.69 11.40
C ILE A 5 -2.49 -49.38 11.81
N ILE A 6 -1.48 -49.44 12.69
CA ILE A 6 -0.69 -48.26 13.09
C ILE A 6 0.09 -47.69 11.89
N ALA A 7 0.72 -48.56 11.08
CA ALA A 7 1.43 -48.12 9.87
C ALA A 7 0.48 -47.52 8.81
N ALA A 8 -0.72 -48.08 8.63
CA ALA A 8 -1.72 -47.52 7.73
C ALA A 8 -2.28 -46.17 8.23
N ALA A 9 -2.51 -46.04 9.53
CA ALA A 9 -2.96 -44.80 10.16
C ALA A 9 -1.90 -43.68 10.05
N SER A 10 -0.62 -44.01 10.22
CA SER A 10 0.46 -43.02 10.07
C SER A 10 0.58 -42.50 8.63
N VAL A 11 0.39 -43.37 7.63
CA VAL A 11 0.43 -42.97 6.21
C VAL A 11 -0.76 -42.07 5.87
N LEU A 12 -1.94 -42.37 6.40
CA LEU A 12 -3.14 -41.56 6.19
C LEU A 12 -3.00 -40.16 6.82
N ILE A 13 -2.41 -40.07 8.02
CA ILE A 13 -2.14 -38.80 8.68
C ILE A 13 -1.15 -37.93 7.89
N ILE A 14 -0.10 -38.53 7.34
CA ILE A 14 0.86 -37.79 6.50
C ILE A 14 0.15 -37.24 5.25
N PHE A 15 -0.72 -38.03 4.63
CA PHE A 15 -1.48 -37.60 3.47
C PHE A 15 -2.44 -36.44 3.79
N VAL A 16 -3.11 -36.49 4.94
CA VAL A 16 -3.97 -35.39 5.43
C VAL A 16 -3.15 -34.14 5.72
N CYS A 17 -1.97 -34.26 6.35
CA CYS A 17 -1.09 -33.12 6.60
C CYS A 17 -0.61 -32.46 5.29
N VAL A 18 -0.25 -33.27 4.28
CA VAL A 18 0.16 -32.75 2.96
C VAL A 18 -1.02 -32.07 2.25
N LEU A 19 -2.21 -32.67 2.28
CA LEU A 19 -3.42 -32.05 1.74
C LEU A 19 -3.75 -30.73 2.44
N CYS A 20 -3.69 -30.68 3.77
CA CYS A 20 -3.89 -29.45 4.52
C CYS A 20 -2.84 -28.38 4.17
N ALA A 21 -1.57 -28.75 3.99
CA ALA A 21 -0.53 -27.80 3.59
C ALA A 21 -0.73 -27.25 2.18
N VAL A 22 -1.12 -28.11 1.22
CA VAL A 22 -1.43 -27.71 -0.17
C VAL A 22 -2.68 -26.83 -0.20
N LEU A 23 -3.72 -27.20 0.53
CA LEU A 23 -4.93 -26.38 0.65
C LEU A 23 -4.61 -25.04 1.33
N PHE A 24 -3.76 -25.01 2.36
CA PHE A 24 -3.35 -23.76 3.02
C PHE A 24 -2.50 -22.86 2.12
N MET A 25 -1.59 -23.42 1.31
CA MET A 25 -0.82 -22.64 0.31
C MET A 25 -1.70 -22.16 -0.84
N GLY A 26 -2.67 -22.95 -1.30
CA GLY A 26 -3.61 -22.57 -2.36
C GLY A 26 -4.74 -21.63 -1.90
N ASN A 27 -5.09 -21.63 -0.61
CA ASN A 27 -6.04 -20.70 0.02
C ASN A 27 -5.37 -19.52 0.73
N LYS A 28 -4.07 -19.31 0.54
CA LYS A 28 -3.51 -17.96 0.65
C LYS A 28 -4.11 -17.12 -0.49
N LYS A 29 -5.39 -16.76 -0.35
CA LYS A 29 -5.87 -15.49 -0.90
C LYS A 29 -4.85 -14.49 -0.39
N GLU A 30 -4.19 -13.78 -1.29
CA GLU A 30 -3.40 -12.63 -0.91
C GLU A 30 -4.26 -11.83 0.06
N THR A 31 -3.86 -11.84 1.33
CA THR A 31 -4.40 -10.91 2.31
C THR A 31 -3.98 -9.55 1.78
N LYS A 32 -4.84 -8.94 0.97
CA LYS A 32 -4.88 -7.49 0.84
C LYS A 32 -5.45 -6.97 2.15
N GLU A 33 -4.70 -7.18 3.22
CA GLU A 33 -4.88 -6.37 4.41
C GLU A 33 -4.57 -4.94 3.99
N GLY A 34 -5.52 -4.06 4.29
CA GLY A 34 -5.31 -2.63 4.42
C GLY A 34 -4.90 -1.80 3.21
N THR A 35 -4.64 -2.36 2.03
CA THR A 35 -4.03 -1.55 0.96
C THR A 35 -5.06 -0.64 0.25
N LYS A 36 -5.28 0.57 0.77
CA LYS A 36 -5.99 1.64 0.05
C LYS A 36 -5.15 2.03 -1.14
N LYS A 37 -5.75 2.02 -2.33
CA LYS A 37 -5.13 2.58 -3.53
C LYS A 37 -5.46 4.07 -3.60
N VAL A 38 -4.43 4.90 -3.62
CA VAL A 38 -4.57 6.36 -3.70
C VAL A 38 -3.86 6.83 -4.96
N SER A 39 -4.57 7.60 -5.78
CA SER A 39 -4.01 8.25 -6.98
C SER A 39 -3.89 9.75 -6.73
N ILE A 40 -2.65 10.24 -6.72
CA ILE A 40 -2.29 11.64 -6.49
C ILE A 40 -1.86 12.25 -7.81
N GLU A 41 -2.54 13.32 -8.24
CA GLU A 41 -2.11 14.11 -9.39
C GLU A 41 -1.44 15.40 -8.90
N VAL A 42 -0.21 15.64 -9.34
CA VAL A 42 0.53 16.88 -9.12
C VAL A 42 0.44 17.70 -10.39
N VAL A 43 -0.28 18.82 -10.33
CA VAL A 43 -0.37 19.79 -11.44
C VAL A 43 0.58 20.94 -11.16
N HIS A 44 1.59 21.09 -12.01
CA HIS A 44 2.58 22.16 -11.96
C HIS A 44 2.02 23.45 -12.58
N GLY A 45 2.60 24.60 -12.22
CA GLY A 45 2.19 25.91 -12.73
C GLY A 45 2.31 26.06 -14.27
N ASP A 46 3.12 25.21 -14.92
CA ASP A 46 3.25 25.14 -16.38
C ASP A 46 2.15 24.30 -17.05
N GLY A 47 1.19 23.78 -16.28
CA GLY A 47 0.09 22.95 -16.73
C GLY A 47 0.45 21.47 -16.95
N LYS A 48 1.68 21.04 -16.64
CA LYS A 48 2.03 19.62 -16.63
C LYS A 48 1.41 18.94 -15.42
N ALA A 49 0.82 17.78 -15.66
CA ALA A 49 0.24 16.94 -14.64
C ALA A 49 0.99 15.60 -14.58
N GLU A 50 1.44 15.23 -13.39
CA GLU A 50 2.04 13.93 -13.12
C GLU A 50 1.16 13.16 -12.13
N THR A 51 0.86 11.89 -12.45
CA THR A 51 0.00 11.05 -11.60
C THR A 51 0.83 9.96 -10.94
N PHE A 52 0.74 9.90 -9.62
CA PHE A 52 1.41 8.92 -8.78
C PHE A 52 0.37 8.02 -8.10
N GLU A 53 0.52 6.72 -8.25
CA GLU A 53 -0.35 5.74 -7.63
C GLU A 53 0.37 5.02 -6.50
N TYR A 54 -0.21 5.08 -5.31
CA TYR A 54 0.33 4.45 -4.12
C TYR A 54 -0.67 3.50 -3.48
N ASN A 55 -0.11 2.50 -2.84
CA ASN A 55 -0.81 1.46 -2.11
C ASN A 55 -0.41 1.61 -0.66
N THR A 56 -1.33 2.03 0.20
CA THR A 56 -0.99 2.45 1.57
C THR A 56 -2.09 2.10 2.56
N GLU A 57 -1.67 1.93 3.81
CA GLU A 57 -2.53 1.76 4.98
C GLU A 57 -2.64 3.04 5.80
N ALA A 58 -1.97 4.12 5.37
CA ALA A 58 -1.95 5.39 6.06
C ALA A 58 -3.36 5.97 6.25
N GLU A 59 -3.59 6.55 7.43
CA GLU A 59 -4.87 7.19 7.76
C GLU A 59 -4.99 8.57 7.11
N PHE A 60 -3.85 9.24 6.86
CA PHE A 60 -3.81 10.61 6.35
C PHE A 60 -2.98 10.73 5.07
N LEU A 61 -3.42 11.59 4.16
CA LEU A 61 -2.72 11.84 2.90
C LEU A 61 -1.30 12.37 3.11
N GLY A 62 -1.10 13.24 4.11
CA GLY A 62 0.22 13.81 4.40
C GLY A 62 1.28 12.76 4.72
N GLU A 63 0.89 11.63 5.31
CA GLU A 63 1.80 10.51 5.59
C GLU A 63 2.26 9.86 4.29
N ILE A 64 1.33 9.61 3.36
CA ILE A 64 1.62 9.03 2.04
C ILE A 64 2.56 9.94 1.25
N LEU A 65 2.28 11.25 1.26
CA LEU A 65 3.07 12.23 0.52
C LEU A 65 4.50 12.37 1.08
N LYS A 66 4.66 12.35 2.42
CA LYS A 66 5.96 12.41 3.08
C LYS A 66 6.74 11.10 2.93
N GLU A 67 6.09 9.95 3.14
CA GLU A 67 6.69 8.61 3.05
C GLU A 67 7.27 8.35 1.66
N ASN A 68 6.57 8.79 0.61
CA ASN A 68 7.01 8.64 -0.77
C ASN A 68 7.91 9.79 -1.25
N GLU A 69 8.31 10.70 -0.36
CA GLU A 69 9.09 11.91 -0.67
C GLU A 69 8.50 12.72 -1.83
N LEU A 70 7.17 12.65 -2.01
CA LEU A 70 6.47 13.33 -3.09
C LEU A 70 6.33 14.81 -2.75
N VAL A 71 6.24 15.16 -1.47
CA VAL A 71 6.20 16.56 -1.03
C VAL A 71 7.19 16.80 0.10
N GLU A 72 7.79 17.98 0.08
CA GLU A 72 8.52 18.54 1.22
C GLU A 72 7.73 19.72 1.76
N GLY A 73 7.78 19.92 3.07
CA GLY A 73 7.01 20.98 3.70
C GLY A 73 7.30 21.12 5.18
N GLU A 74 6.90 22.27 5.72
CA GLU A 74 7.06 22.62 7.12
C GLU A 74 5.70 22.51 7.85
N GLU A 75 5.71 22.05 9.10
CA GLU A 75 4.49 22.03 9.89
C GLU A 75 4.18 23.43 10.42
N GLY A 76 3.05 23.99 9.99
CA GLY A 76 2.55 25.28 10.43
C GLY A 76 1.32 25.16 11.33
N GLU A 77 0.81 26.31 11.78
CA GLU A 77 -0.37 26.42 12.64
C GLU A 77 -1.64 25.80 12.02
N TYR A 78 -1.68 25.68 10.69
CA TYR A 78 -2.81 25.14 9.93
C TYR A 78 -2.53 23.76 9.31
N GLY A 79 -1.43 23.11 9.68
CA GLY A 79 -1.01 21.80 9.14
C GLY A 79 0.22 21.89 8.24
N LEU A 80 0.44 20.86 7.42
CA LEU A 80 1.62 20.76 6.56
C LEU A 80 1.58 21.83 5.46
N PHE A 81 2.52 22.76 5.51
CA PHE A 81 2.78 23.75 4.47
C PHE A 81 3.78 23.18 3.47
N ILE A 82 3.30 22.82 2.27
CA ILE A 82 4.11 22.19 1.23
C ILE A 82 4.99 23.23 0.53
N THR A 83 6.31 23.05 0.58
CA THR A 83 7.34 23.91 -0.03
C THR A 83 7.96 23.28 -1.29
N SER A 84 7.76 21.99 -1.51
CA SER A 84 8.11 21.30 -2.76
C SER A 84 7.13 20.17 -3.05
N ALA A 85 6.84 19.95 -4.33
CA ALA A 85 6.14 18.75 -4.80
C ALA A 85 6.90 18.17 -5.99
N ASP A 86 7.02 16.85 -6.05
CA ASP A 86 7.77 16.11 -7.08
C ASP A 86 9.19 16.67 -7.31
N LYS A 87 9.93 16.89 -6.20
CA LYS A 87 11.29 17.46 -6.19
C LYS A 87 11.41 18.84 -6.83
N THR A 88 10.29 19.48 -7.14
CA THR A 88 10.21 20.82 -7.71
C THR A 88 9.81 21.76 -6.58
N SER A 89 10.68 22.72 -6.24
CA SER A 89 10.38 23.71 -5.20
C SER A 89 9.29 24.66 -5.66
N VAL A 90 8.36 24.98 -4.75
CA VAL A 90 7.34 26.00 -4.96
C VAL A 90 8.02 27.36 -4.88
N GLN A 91 8.07 28.12 -5.98
CA GLN A 91 8.56 29.50 -5.95
C GLN A 91 7.42 30.47 -5.63
N ASP A 92 7.76 31.71 -5.25
CA ASP A 92 6.80 32.72 -4.84
C ASP A 92 5.88 33.10 -6.03
N GLY A 93 4.63 32.63 -5.99
CA GLY A 93 3.65 32.75 -7.08
C GLY A 93 3.25 31.41 -7.75
N ASP A 94 3.96 30.32 -7.47
CA ASP A 94 3.58 28.99 -7.92
C ASP A 94 2.45 28.42 -7.05
N LYS A 95 1.46 27.80 -7.70
CA LYS A 95 0.35 27.12 -7.02
C LYS A 95 0.35 25.66 -7.42
N PHE A 96 0.46 24.77 -6.44
CA PHE A 96 0.25 23.34 -6.62
C PHE A 96 -1.14 22.98 -6.09
N GLU A 97 -1.85 22.16 -6.86
CA GLU A 97 -3.15 21.61 -6.46
C GLU A 97 -3.01 20.10 -6.37
N ILE A 98 -3.20 19.56 -5.17
CA ILE A 98 -3.22 18.11 -4.94
C ILE A 98 -4.68 17.68 -4.93
N THR A 99 -5.07 16.96 -5.98
CA THR A 99 -6.43 16.41 -6.08
C THR A 99 -6.40 14.91 -5.81
N LEU A 100 -7.16 14.47 -4.83
CA LEU A 100 -7.47 13.06 -4.61
C LEU A 100 -8.56 12.63 -5.59
N LYS A 101 -8.21 11.78 -6.57
CA LYS A 101 -9.20 11.27 -7.53
C LYS A 101 -10.02 10.10 -6.98
N GLU A 102 -9.40 9.22 -6.19
CA GLU A 102 -10.09 8.08 -5.55
C GLU A 102 -9.49 7.79 -4.18
N GLY A 103 -10.36 7.58 -3.19
CA GLY A 103 -10.03 6.99 -1.89
C GLY A 103 -11.10 5.95 -1.55
N TYR A 104 -10.70 4.71 -1.34
CA TYR A 104 -11.54 3.64 -0.78
C TYR A 104 -11.30 3.55 0.73
#